data_AF-K1TBH6-F1
#
_entry.id   AF-K1TBH6-F1
#
_cell.length_a   1.000
_cell.length_b   1.000
_cell.length_c   1.000
_cell.angle_alpha   90.00
_cell.angle_beta   90.00
_cell.angle_gamma   90.00
#
_symmetry.space_group_name_H-M   'P 1'
#
loop_
_entity.id
_entity.type
_entity.pdbx_description
1 polymer ?
#
loop_
_entity_poly.entity_id
_entity_poly.type
_entity_poly.pdbx_seq_one_letter_code
_entity_poly.pdbx_strand_id
1 'polypeptide(L)'
;IVVGKVRAMTDYRGRKVNSAGPSVPVEIMGLDSAPMSGDGFNAVSDERLARQLVEQRKEAAKEEEFNAFHKVTLDTLFDTLQAGELKAFNVVIKADVQGSVEAVKQSLLKIENDEVRVHTEWEVGSHCRPL
;
A
#
# COMPACT_ATOMS: atom_id res chain seq x y z
N ILE A 1 7.16 -0.81 4.67
CA ILE A 1 8.38 -0.20 5.26
C ILE A 1 9.37 0.11 4.15
N VAL A 2 9.76 1.37 4.03
CA VAL A 2 10.68 1.87 3.00
C VAL A 2 11.95 2.40 3.66
N VAL A 3 13.08 2.26 2.97
CA VAL A 3 14.34 2.88 3.34
C VAL A 3 14.72 3.87 2.25
N GLY A 4 15.48 4.89 2.62
CA GLY A 4 16.02 5.82 1.65
C GLY A 4 16.70 6.99 2.31
N LYS A 5 17.44 7.74 1.50
CA LYS A 5 18.15 8.93 1.94
C LYS A 5 17.40 10.17 1.47
N VAL A 6 17.04 11.03 2.41
CA VAL A 6 16.44 12.33 2.11
C VAL A 6 17.41 13.15 1.26
N ARG A 7 17.01 13.47 0.03
CA ARG A 7 17.77 14.29 -0.92
C ARG A 7 17.36 15.75 -0.86
N ALA A 8 16.07 15.99 -0.65
CA ALA A 8 15.51 17.33 -0.52
C ALA A 8 14.27 17.29 0.37
N MET A 9 14.05 18.38 1.10
CA MET A 9 12.80 18.65 1.81
C MET A 9 12.23 19.98 1.33
N THR A 10 10.92 20.00 1.11
CA THR A 10 10.18 21.19 0.66
C THR A 10 9.02 21.46 1.60
N ASP A 11 8.86 22.73 1.98
CA ASP A 11 7.74 23.23 2.80
C ASP A 11 6.45 23.31 1.98
N TYR A 12 5.28 23.42 2.63
CA TYR A 12 3.98 23.56 1.95
C TYR A 12 3.87 24.80 1.03
N ARG A 13 4.80 25.75 1.18
CA ARG A 13 4.93 26.95 0.32
C ARG A 13 5.89 26.77 -0.86
N GLY A 14 6.37 25.55 -1.11
CA GLY A 14 7.31 25.26 -2.20
C GLY A 14 8.75 25.72 -1.94
N ARG A 15 9.08 26.07 -0.70
CA ARG A 15 10.45 26.53 -0.32
C ARG A 15 11.27 25.34 0.15
N LYS A 16 12.52 25.24 -0.32
CA LYS A 16 13.46 24.22 0.18
C LYS A 16 13.82 24.50 1.63
N VAL A 17 13.74 23.48 2.47
CA VAL A 17 14.07 23.55 3.89
C VAL A 17 15.13 22.52 4.25
N ASN A 18 16.03 22.87 5.15
CA ASN A 18 17.09 21.96 5.62
C ASN A 18 16.72 21.25 6.94
N SER A 19 15.75 21.78 7.68
CA SER A 19 15.26 21.22 8.93
C SER A 19 13.74 21.34 9.02
N ALA A 20 13.11 20.34 9.60
CA ALA A 20 11.69 20.32 9.92
C ALA A 20 11.55 20.24 11.45
N GLY A 21 10.87 21.22 12.04
CA GLY A 21 10.49 21.18 13.45
C GLY A 21 9.25 20.31 13.68
N PRO A 22 8.91 20.01 14.94
CA PRO A 22 7.64 19.35 15.25
C PRO A 22 6.47 20.17 14.69
N SER A 23 5.48 19.49 14.10
CA SER A 23 4.27 20.08 13.51
C SER A 23 4.45 20.87 12.19
N VAL A 24 5.62 20.79 11.55
CA VAL A 24 5.83 21.36 10.19
C VAL A 24 5.68 20.24 9.15
N PRO A 25 4.64 20.27 8.28
CA PRO A 25 4.53 19.30 7.20
C PRO A 25 5.59 19.60 6.14
N VAL A 26 6.34 18.58 5.74
CA VAL A 26 7.37 18.68 4.70
C VAL A 26 7.21 17.57 3.67
N GLU A 27 7.40 17.91 2.41
CA GLU A 27 7.53 16.95 1.33
C GLU A 27 8.97 16.45 1.27
N ILE A 28 9.15 15.13 1.30
CA ILE A 28 10.45 14.48 1.32
C ILE A 28 10.69 13.79 -0.03
N MET A 29 11.81 14.09 -0.65
CA MET A 29 12.26 13.41 -1.87
C MET A 29 13.50 12.55 -1.61
N GLY A 30 13.57 11.37 -2.24
CA GLY A 30 14.73 10.47 -2.19
C GLY A 30 14.53 9.13 -1.49
N LEU A 31 13.29 8.75 -1.18
CA LEU A 31 12.96 7.41 -0.73
C LEU A 31 12.93 6.41 -1.90
N ASP A 32 13.25 5.14 -1.65
CA ASP A 32 13.31 4.12 -2.70
C ASP A 32 11.91 3.80 -3.28
N SER A 33 10.87 3.90 -2.46
CA SER A 33 9.47 3.80 -2.89
C SER A 33 8.57 4.67 -2.01
N ALA A 34 7.33 4.89 -2.46
CA ALA A 34 6.33 5.61 -1.67
C ALA A 34 6.02 4.80 -0.38
N PRO A 35 6.11 5.41 0.82
CA PRO A 35 5.63 4.79 2.04
C PRO A 35 4.11 4.67 2.02
N MET A 36 3.57 3.72 2.79
CA MET A 36 2.12 3.66 2.98
C MET A 36 1.66 4.75 3.94
N SER A 37 0.43 5.21 3.75
CA SER A 37 -0.20 6.13 4.71
C SER A 37 -0.27 5.50 6.10
N GLY A 38 0.16 6.25 7.12
CA GLY A 38 0.20 5.79 8.51
C GLY A 38 1.51 5.13 8.94
N ASP A 39 2.46 4.88 8.02
CA ASP A 39 3.78 4.40 8.38
C ASP A 39 4.55 5.45 9.21
N GLY A 40 5.16 5.01 10.31
CA GLY A 40 6.03 5.85 11.13
C GLY A 40 7.41 6.04 10.52
N PHE A 41 7.93 7.27 10.56
CA PHE A 41 9.29 7.59 10.12
C PHE A 41 10.27 7.46 11.28
N ASN A 42 11.38 6.74 11.07
CA ASN A 42 12.45 6.60 12.04
C ASN A 42 13.76 7.07 11.42
N ALA A 43 14.43 8.03 12.07
CA ALA A 43 15.76 8.46 11.68
C ALA A 43 16.79 7.43 12.15
N VAL A 44 17.69 7.04 11.25
CA VAL A 44 18.70 6.00 11.45
C VAL A 44 20.07 6.60 11.16
N SER A 45 21.07 6.25 11.97
CA SER A 45 22.44 6.75 11.85
C SER A 45 23.25 6.03 10.78
N ASP A 46 22.93 4.77 10.49
CA ASP A 46 23.63 3.93 9.51
C ASP A 46 22.65 3.35 8.49
N GLU A 47 22.91 3.61 7.21
CA GLU A 47 22.11 3.11 6.09
C GLU A 47 22.18 1.59 5.97
N ARG A 48 23.33 0.97 6.24
CA ARG A 48 23.49 -0.49 6.11
C ARG A 48 22.61 -1.25 7.09
N LEU A 49 22.65 -0.84 8.35
CA LEU A 49 21.81 -1.43 9.40
C LEU A 49 20.32 -1.20 9.13
N ALA A 50 19.97 0.00 8.67
CA ALA A 50 18.60 0.31 8.29
C ALA A 50 18.09 -0.59 7.17
N ARG A 51 18.91 -0.81 6.13
CA ARG A 51 18.55 -1.69 5.01
C ARG A 51 18.35 -3.14 5.47
N GLN A 52 19.23 -3.66 6.32
CA GLN A 52 19.10 -5.01 6.88
C GLN A 52 17.82 -5.16 7.73
N LEU A 53 17.52 -4.17 8.56
CA LEU A 53 16.30 -4.16 9.37
C LEU A 53 15.04 -4.13 8.50
N VAL A 54 15.03 -3.31 7.45
CA VAL A 54 13.90 -3.23 6.51
C VAL A 54 13.72 -4.54 5.76
N GLU A 55 14.81 -5.18 5.30
CA GLU A 55 14.72 -6.46 4.60
C GLU A 55 14.13 -7.56 5.51
N GLN A 56 14.62 -7.69 6.74
CA GLN A 56 14.05 -8.64 7.71
C GLN A 56 12.57 -8.41 7.96
N ARG A 57 12.14 -7.15 8.13
CA ARG A 57 10.73 -6.84 8.35
C ARG A 57 9.87 -7.10 7.11
N LYS A 58 10.44 -6.90 5.92
CA LYS A 58 9.76 -7.15 4.66
C LYS A 58 9.59 -8.64 4.41
N GLU A 59 10.59 -9.45 4.74
CA GLU A 59 10.50 -10.92 4.71
C GLU A 59 9.43 -11.43 5.68
N ALA A 60 9.44 -10.95 6.93
CA ALA A 60 8.43 -11.32 7.92
C ALA A 60 7.00 -10.96 7.48
N ALA A 61 6.80 -9.73 6.96
CA ALA A 61 5.50 -9.31 6.44
C ALA A 61 5.04 -10.17 5.25
N LYS A 62 5.95 -10.51 4.35
CA LYS A 62 5.65 -11.39 3.21
C LYS A 62 5.27 -12.80 3.66
N GLU A 63 5.91 -13.32 4.69
CA GLU A 63 5.59 -14.62 5.28
C GLU A 63 4.22 -14.61 5.97
N GLU A 64 3.89 -13.53 6.69
CA GLU A 64 2.56 -13.32 7.26
C GLU A 64 1.47 -13.25 6.17
N GLU A 65 1.69 -12.50 5.10
CA GLU A 65 0.77 -12.43 3.96
C GLU A 65 0.59 -13.79 3.28
N PHE A 66 1.68 -14.53 3.09
CA PHE A 66 1.66 -15.86 2.50
C PHE A 66 0.86 -16.85 3.37
N ASN A 67 1.05 -16.82 4.68
CA ASN A 67 0.31 -17.65 5.63
C ASN A 67 -1.18 -17.27 5.68
N ALA A 68 -1.51 -15.98 5.64
CA ALA A 68 -2.88 -15.51 5.56
C ALA A 68 -3.57 -15.96 4.26
N PHE A 69 -2.87 -15.87 3.13
CA PHE A 69 -3.39 -16.33 1.83
C PHE A 69 -3.62 -17.85 1.81
N HIS A 70 -2.69 -18.64 2.36
CA HIS A 70 -2.87 -20.09 2.49
C HIS A 70 -4.08 -20.47 3.34
N LYS A 71 -4.34 -19.72 4.41
CA LYS A 71 -5.54 -19.92 5.23
C LYS A 71 -6.82 -19.60 4.46
N VAL A 72 -6.86 -18.43 3.79
CA VAL A 72 -8.03 -17.98 3.02
C VAL A 72 -8.33 -18.91 1.85
N THR A 73 -7.32 -19.39 1.12
CA THR A 73 -7.51 -20.30 -0.03
C THR A 73 -8.12 -21.65 0.35
N LEU A 74 -7.72 -22.25 1.48
CA LEU A 74 -8.33 -23.52 1.92
C LEU A 74 -9.81 -23.33 2.28
N ASP A 75 -10.14 -22.30 3.05
CA ASP A 75 -11.53 -22.00 3.43
C ASP A 75 -12.39 -21.65 2.20
N THR A 76 -11.86 -20.83 1.29
CA THR A 76 -12.57 -20.46 0.05
C THR A 76 -12.71 -21.59 -0.96
N LEU A 77 -11.80 -22.57 -1.00
CA LEU A 77 -11.96 -23.77 -1.83
C LEU A 77 -13.14 -24.63 -1.37
N PHE A 78 -13.37 -24.74 -0.06
CA PHE A 78 -14.56 -25.43 0.47
C PHE A 78 -15.85 -24.67 0.14
N ASP A 79 -15.85 -23.34 0.27
CA ASP A 79 -17.02 -22.51 -0.04
C ASP A 79 -17.34 -22.48 -1.55
N THR A 80 -16.32 -22.41 -2.42
CA THR A 80 -16.53 -22.38 -3.88
C THR A 80 -17.02 -23.71 -4.44
N LEU A 81 -16.65 -24.84 -3.84
CA LEU A 81 -17.25 -26.14 -4.15
C LEU A 81 -18.73 -26.23 -3.73
N GLN A 82 -19.14 -25.45 -2.72
CA GLN A 82 -20.48 -25.47 -2.16
C GLN A 82 -21.43 -24.43 -2.80
N ALA A 83 -20.92 -23.33 -3.35
CA ALA A 83 -21.71 -22.16 -3.74
C ALA A 83 -22.26 -22.14 -5.19
N GLY A 84 -21.81 -23.00 -6.11
CA GLY A 84 -22.21 -22.88 -7.52
C GLY A 84 -21.77 -21.55 -8.17
N GLU A 85 -22.05 -21.33 -9.47
CA GLU A 85 -21.54 -20.18 -10.25
C GLU A 85 -21.98 -18.81 -9.71
N LEU A 86 -21.22 -18.26 -8.77
CA LEU A 86 -21.30 -16.86 -8.38
C LEU A 86 -20.71 -15.97 -9.49
N LYS A 87 -21.41 -14.91 -9.87
CA LYS A 87 -20.94 -13.96 -10.89
C LYS A 87 -19.87 -13.06 -10.28
N ALA A 88 -18.67 -13.06 -10.86
CA ALA A 88 -17.58 -12.18 -10.46
C ALA A 88 -17.64 -10.85 -11.24
N PHE A 89 -17.48 -9.73 -10.54
CA PHE A 89 -17.38 -8.39 -11.13
C PHE A 89 -15.99 -7.79 -10.86
N ASN A 90 -15.16 -7.70 -11.89
CA ASN A 90 -13.79 -7.21 -11.78
C ASN A 90 -13.74 -5.70 -12.05
N VAL A 91 -13.16 -4.94 -11.12
CA VAL A 91 -13.04 -3.48 -11.20
C VAL A 91 -11.59 -3.07 -11.08
N VAL A 92 -11.12 -2.23 -12.01
CA VAL A 92 -9.80 -1.60 -11.95
C VAL A 92 -9.94 -0.16 -11.48
N ILE A 93 -9.30 0.16 -10.35
CA ILE A 93 -9.33 1.49 -9.75
C ILE A 93 -7.99 2.18 -10.00
N LYS A 94 -8.02 3.30 -10.74
CA LYS A 94 -6.86 4.18 -10.93
C LYS A 94 -7.12 5.50 -10.22
N ALA A 95 -6.22 5.91 -9.35
CA ALA A 95 -6.30 7.21 -8.69
C ALA A 95 -4.92 7.86 -8.54
N ASP A 96 -4.93 9.18 -8.47
CA ASP A 96 -3.71 10.00 -8.39
C ASP A 96 -3.01 9.88 -7.03
N VAL A 97 -3.78 9.59 -5.97
CA VAL A 97 -3.29 9.49 -4.59
C VAL A 97 -3.77 8.19 -3.95
N GLN A 98 -2.89 7.57 -3.16
CA GLN A 98 -3.15 6.29 -2.51
C GLN A 98 -4.43 6.32 -1.66
N GLY A 99 -4.62 7.38 -0.86
CA GLY A 99 -5.79 7.48 0.03
C GLY A 99 -7.15 7.49 -0.68
N SER A 100 -7.22 7.95 -1.93
CA SER A 100 -8.47 7.88 -2.71
C SER A 100 -8.80 6.44 -3.11
N VAL A 101 -7.80 5.61 -3.41
CA VAL A 101 -8.00 4.19 -3.75
C VAL A 101 -8.56 3.44 -2.55
N GLU A 102 -7.96 3.59 -1.37
CA GLU A 102 -8.43 2.91 -0.15
C GLU A 102 -9.89 3.26 0.16
N ALA A 103 -10.26 4.54 0.08
CA ALA A 103 -11.61 5.00 0.37
C ALA A 103 -12.66 4.40 -0.59
N VAL A 104 -12.34 4.33 -1.88
CA VAL A 104 -13.24 3.73 -2.89
C VAL A 104 -13.34 2.22 -2.70
N LYS A 105 -12.21 1.53 -2.46
CA LYS A 105 -12.21 0.09 -2.17
C LYS A 105 -13.10 -0.26 -0.98
N GLN A 106 -12.98 0.49 0.12
CA GLN A 106 -13.80 0.26 1.31
C GLN A 106 -15.29 0.50 1.04
N SER A 107 -15.61 1.49 0.20
CA SER A 107 -16.99 1.79 -0.20
C SER A 107 -17.58 0.68 -1.08
N LEU A 108 -16.78 0.12 -2.00
CA LEU A 108 -17.19 -0.99 -2.86
C LEU A 108 -17.41 -2.29 -2.08
N LEU A 109 -16.49 -2.62 -1.15
CA LEU A 109 -16.64 -3.77 -0.24
C LEU A 109 -17.93 -3.70 0.58
N LYS A 110 -18.39 -2.50 0.95
CA LYS A 110 -19.63 -2.30 1.72
C LYS A 110 -20.90 -2.52 0.90
N ILE A 111 -20.82 -2.41 -0.43
CA ILE A 111 -21.96 -2.54 -1.36
C ILE A 111 -22.07 -3.98 -1.90
N GLU A 112 -21.12 -4.87 -1.57
CA GLU A 112 -21.16 -6.28 -1.94
C GLU A 112 -22.44 -6.97 -1.43
N ASN A 113 -23.11 -7.70 -2.32
CA ASN A 113 -24.27 -8.54 -2.05
C ASN A 113 -23.88 -10.01 -2.26
N ASP A 114 -24.56 -10.94 -1.60
CA ASP A 114 -24.28 -12.39 -1.68
C ASP A 114 -24.33 -12.97 -3.12
N GLU A 115 -25.00 -12.30 -4.06
CA GLU A 115 -25.08 -12.73 -5.47
C GLU A 115 -23.88 -12.32 -6.34
N VAL A 116 -23.09 -11.32 -5.94
CA VAL A 116 -22.00 -10.75 -6.76
C VAL A 116 -20.75 -10.51 -5.93
N ARG A 117 -19.68 -11.25 -6.24
CA ARG A 117 -18.35 -11.00 -5.66
C ARG A 117 -17.63 -9.91 -6.46
N VAL A 118 -17.20 -8.84 -5.79
CA VAL A 118 -16.44 -7.75 -6.41
C VAL A 118 -14.95 -7.99 -6.22
N HIS A 119 -14.19 -8.03 -7.32
CA HIS A 119 -12.73 -8.11 -7.27
C HIS A 119 -12.14 -6.76 -7.66
N THR A 120 -11.52 -6.07 -6.70
CA THR A 120 -10.89 -4.75 -6.93
C THR A 120 -9.39 -4.89 -7.09
N GLU A 121 -8.88 -4.55 -8.27
CA GLU A 121 -7.45 -4.37 -8.51
C GLU A 121 -7.15 -2.88 -8.68
N TRP A 122 -6.03 -2.39 -8.14
CA TRP A 122 -5.76 -0.95 -8.12
C TRP A 122 -4.30 -0.63 -8.40
N GLU A 123 -4.09 0.54 -9.01
CA GLU A 123 -2.78 1.08 -9.35
C GLU A 123 -2.73 2.56 -9.00
N VAL A 124 -1.65 2.98 -8.31
CA VAL A 124 -1.39 4.38 -7.94
C VAL A 124 -0.22 4.88 -8.78
N GLY A 125 -0.47 5.86 -9.65
CA GLY A 125 0.58 6.46 -10.47
C GLY A 125 0.08 7.24 -11.69
N SER A 126 0.88 8.23 -12.10
CA SER A 126 0.64 9.09 -13.27
C SER A 126 1.06 8.45 -14.61
N HIS A 127 1.64 7.25 -14.59
CA HIS A 127 2.22 6.62 -15.78
C HIS A 127 1.56 5.28 -16.08
N CYS A 128 0.56 5.33 -16.98
CA CYS A 128 -0.06 4.17 -17.59
C CYS A 128 1.01 3.25 -18.21
N ARG A 129 1.12 2.02 -17.72
CA ARG A 129 1.50 0.92 -18.60
C ARG A 129 0.19 0.36 -19.18
N PRO A 130 -0.03 0.40 -20.50
CA PRO A 130 -1.16 -0.31 -21.09
C PRO A 130 -0.95 -1.81 -20.89
N LEU A 131 -2.03 -2.48 -20.48
CA LEU A 131 -2.15 -3.94 -20.51
C LEU A 131 -2.16 -4.42 -21.96
#